data_AF-A0A7S4IX22-F1
#
_entry.id   AF-A0A7S4IX22-F1
#
_cell.length_a   1.000
_cell.length_b   1.000
_cell.length_c   1.000
_cell.angle_alpha   90.00
_cell.angle_beta   90.00
_cell.angle_gamma   90.00
#
_symmetry.space_group_name_H-M   'P 1'
#
loop_
_entity.id
_entity.type
_entity.pdbx_description
1 polymer ?
#
loop_
_entity_poly.entity_id
_entity_poly.type
_entity_poly.pdbx_seq_one_letter_code
_entity_poly.pdbx_strand_id
1 'polypeptide(L)'
;KAQNRRFLPRSCTCSSIEYSRNRTTMVAVEVSARHRQAVCQLFLGMAPGRMGRAAQVCFFAFVFVVALHLSISRNADVYETTPFCSPGGTCGEESDRPSPRTKYSAKSQWQYDSWFKFHAKLNASAVEFAASITSTFDNNVRNGGVQTDDDTQVSPLILLGDSITESYLGTEYGLPLKKFSDITDVLRQAYSDYPTLVLGVSGDQTQHLLWRLQNGNILPQFTDNPNSIYVVLIGTNNLGAGQLPEDAARGVIAVATYLLEHVKGRVFLLEILPRGDSFRLERICPPRCSKNSNQPFKSFMPAVNKVNMALRERVPQLSEKHGGRISLVDCSDVFVTTSSQKNSGEEVNANLMPDHLHPNAEGHHAMTKCVLDCIKEGKC
;
A
#
# COMPACT_ATOMS: atom_id res chain seq x y z
N LYS A 1 76.43 -35.19 -6.64
CA LYS A 1 75.90 -35.71 -7.93
C LYS A 1 74.40 -35.96 -7.76
N ALA A 2 73.59 -35.39 -8.63
CA ALA A 2 72.13 -35.48 -8.64
C ALA A 2 71.62 -36.91 -8.92
N GLN A 3 70.44 -37.28 -8.41
CA GLN A 3 69.22 -37.39 -9.22
C GLN A 3 68.00 -37.93 -8.44
N ASN A 4 66.91 -37.19 -8.60
CA ASN A 4 65.48 -37.49 -8.47
C ASN A 4 65.04 -38.97 -8.55
N ARG A 5 64.15 -39.38 -7.64
CA ARG A 5 62.91 -40.12 -7.96
C ARG A 5 61.77 -39.72 -7.01
N ARG A 6 60.62 -39.35 -7.58
CA ARG A 6 59.39 -38.93 -6.91
C ARG A 6 58.65 -40.12 -6.28
N PHE A 7 58.13 -39.88 -5.08
CA PHE A 7 57.14 -40.71 -4.39
C PHE A 7 55.75 -40.56 -5.04
N LEU A 8 55.05 -41.67 -5.25
CA LEU A 8 53.60 -41.75 -5.46
C LEU A 8 52.95 -42.27 -4.17
N PRO A 9 51.93 -41.61 -3.59
CA PRO A 9 51.07 -42.25 -2.61
C PRO A 9 49.73 -42.71 -3.24
N ARG A 10 49.56 -44.03 -3.12
CA ARG A 10 48.37 -44.87 -2.99
C ARG A 10 46.96 -44.24 -3.13
N SER A 11 46.20 -44.91 -4.00
CA SER A 11 44.75 -44.94 -4.21
C SER A 11 43.85 -44.56 -3.02
N CYS A 12 42.93 -43.61 -3.25
CA CYS A 12 41.68 -43.48 -2.49
C CYS A 12 40.61 -44.37 -3.14
N THR A 13 40.08 -45.34 -2.39
CA THR A 13 38.93 -46.16 -2.78
C THR A 13 37.63 -45.45 -2.38
N CYS A 14 36.71 -45.24 -3.33
CA CYS A 14 35.32 -44.89 -3.02
C CYS A 14 34.56 -46.16 -2.66
N SER A 15 34.16 -46.31 -1.40
CA SER A 15 33.16 -47.29 -0.97
C SER A 15 31.76 -46.82 -1.41
N SER A 16 30.99 -47.75 -1.99
CA SER A 16 29.64 -47.59 -2.51
C SER A 16 28.64 -47.13 -1.45
N ILE A 17 27.82 -46.12 -1.78
CA ILE A 17 26.66 -45.71 -0.98
C ILE A 17 25.43 -46.47 -1.52
N GLU A 18 24.89 -47.39 -0.72
CA GLU A 18 23.58 -48.00 -0.94
C GLU A 18 22.46 -47.02 -0.57
N TYR A 19 21.48 -46.88 -1.46
CA TYR A 19 20.33 -46.01 -1.28
C TYR A 19 19.19 -46.79 -0.63
N SER A 20 19.02 -46.67 0.70
CA SER A 20 17.83 -47.18 1.39
C SER A 20 16.73 -46.11 1.40
N ARG A 21 15.63 -46.38 0.68
CA ARG A 21 14.37 -45.64 0.81
C ARG A 21 13.66 -46.10 2.07
N ASN A 22 13.89 -45.46 3.21
CA ASN A 22 12.85 -45.20 4.20
C ASN A 22 13.32 -44.33 5.38
N ARG A 23 12.51 -43.31 5.66
CA ARG A 23 12.40 -42.49 6.88
C ARG A 23 13.54 -41.52 7.23
N THR A 24 13.08 -40.31 7.54
CA THR A 24 13.75 -39.11 8.03
C THR A 24 14.70 -39.39 9.20
N THR A 25 16.00 -39.24 8.98
CA THR A 25 16.97 -38.92 10.03
C THR A 25 18.15 -38.19 9.37
N MET A 26 18.29 -36.88 9.61
CA MET A 26 19.47 -36.14 9.19
C MET A 26 20.65 -36.53 10.09
N VAL A 27 21.73 -37.06 9.50
CA VAL A 27 23.04 -37.14 10.15
C VAL A 27 23.84 -35.93 9.68
N ALA A 28 24.09 -34.99 10.58
CA ALA A 28 25.03 -33.90 10.33
C ALA A 28 26.46 -34.46 10.33
N VAL A 29 27.16 -34.37 9.21
CA VAL A 29 28.59 -34.69 9.13
C VAL A 29 29.36 -33.40 9.42
N GLU A 30 29.91 -33.29 10.63
CA GLU A 30 30.81 -32.21 11.00
C GLU A 30 32.19 -32.42 10.35
N VAL A 31 32.53 -31.61 9.34
CA VAL A 31 33.87 -31.61 8.74
C VAL A 31 34.75 -30.59 9.49
N SER A 32 35.74 -31.09 10.23
CA SER A 32 36.63 -30.27 11.05
C SER A 32 37.43 -29.25 10.23
N ALA A 33 37.69 -28.08 10.83
CA ALA A 33 38.26 -26.89 10.20
C ALA A 33 39.61 -27.12 9.47
N ARG A 34 40.38 -28.15 9.81
CA ARG A 34 41.65 -28.47 9.14
C ARG A 34 41.49 -29.02 7.71
N HIS A 35 40.31 -29.52 7.34
CA HIS A 35 40.07 -30.04 5.97
C HIS A 35 39.64 -28.95 4.97
N ARG A 36 39.25 -27.74 5.43
CA ARG A 36 38.84 -26.64 4.53
C ARG A 36 40.02 -25.99 3.79
N GLN A 37 41.21 -25.98 4.40
CA GLN A 37 42.40 -25.35 3.82
C GLN A 37 43.08 -26.20 2.74
N ALA A 38 42.99 -27.53 2.82
CA ALA A 38 43.64 -28.41 1.84
C ALA A 38 42.90 -28.44 0.48
N VAL A 39 41.60 -28.18 0.46
CA VAL A 39 40.79 -28.21 -0.79
C VAL A 39 40.91 -26.89 -1.57
N CYS A 40 41.10 -25.75 -0.88
CA CYS A 40 41.26 -24.44 -1.55
C CYS A 40 42.59 -24.24 -2.27
N GLN A 41 43.67 -24.97 -1.92
CA GLN A 41 44.97 -24.78 -2.58
C GLN A 41 45.20 -25.61 -3.85
N LEU A 42 44.27 -26.49 -4.24
CA LEU A 42 44.45 -27.37 -5.41
C LEU A 42 43.72 -26.90 -6.69
N PHE A 43 42.94 -25.82 -6.65
CA PHE A 43 42.02 -25.48 -7.76
C PHE A 43 42.12 -24.05 -8.32
N LEU A 44 43.06 -23.21 -7.87
CA LEU A 44 43.24 -21.85 -8.40
C LEU A 44 44.22 -21.73 -9.59
N GLY A 45 44.56 -22.82 -10.28
CA GLY A 45 45.62 -22.82 -11.30
C GLY A 45 45.41 -23.64 -12.57
N MET A 46 44.21 -24.16 -12.87
CA MET A 46 44.01 -24.97 -14.08
C MET A 46 42.84 -24.48 -14.94
N ALA A 47 43.15 -24.17 -16.19
CA ALA A 47 42.16 -23.82 -17.22
C ALA A 47 41.26 -25.03 -17.55
N PRO A 48 40.01 -24.81 -18.02
CA PRO A 48 38.93 -25.83 -18.04
C PRO A 48 39.16 -27.03 -18.98
N GLY A 49 40.23 -27.02 -19.78
CA GLY A 49 40.46 -27.99 -20.86
C GLY A 49 41.27 -29.24 -20.49
N ARG A 50 41.67 -29.44 -19.22
CA ARG A 50 42.51 -30.59 -18.80
C ARG A 50 42.02 -31.33 -17.54
N MET A 51 40.72 -31.32 -17.26
CA MET A 51 40.16 -32.15 -16.18
C MET A 51 39.57 -33.44 -16.74
N GLY A 52 40.04 -34.60 -16.26
CA GLY A 52 39.42 -35.89 -16.55
C GLY A 52 37.97 -35.94 -16.02
N ARG A 53 37.10 -36.70 -16.68
CA ARG A 53 35.64 -36.73 -16.42
C ARG A 53 35.25 -36.82 -14.93
N ALA A 54 35.99 -37.57 -14.11
CA ALA A 54 35.73 -37.67 -12.67
C ALA A 54 35.94 -36.36 -11.90
N ALA A 55 36.95 -35.56 -12.27
CA ALA A 55 37.24 -34.28 -11.63
C ALA A 55 36.23 -33.19 -12.02
N GLN A 56 35.69 -33.23 -13.25
CA GLN A 56 34.59 -32.36 -13.66
C GLN A 56 33.32 -32.62 -12.84
N VAL A 57 32.97 -33.90 -12.61
CA VAL A 57 31.78 -34.26 -11.82
C VAL A 57 31.88 -33.74 -10.37
N CYS A 58 33.05 -33.84 -9.74
CA CYS A 58 33.25 -33.28 -8.39
C CYS A 58 33.21 -31.74 -8.36
N PHE A 59 33.74 -31.06 -9.38
CA PHE A 59 33.67 -29.60 -9.48
C PHE A 59 32.23 -29.11 -9.65
N PHE A 60 31.45 -29.75 -10.54
CA PHE A 60 30.04 -29.43 -10.72
C PHE A 60 29.22 -29.74 -9.47
N ALA A 61 29.47 -30.86 -8.79
CA ALA A 61 28.78 -31.18 -7.54
C ALA A 61 29.09 -30.16 -6.43
N PHE A 62 30.34 -29.70 -6.31
CA PHE A 62 30.72 -28.70 -5.30
C PHE A 62 30.15 -27.31 -5.60
N VAL A 63 30.20 -26.86 -6.86
CA VAL A 63 29.55 -25.60 -7.29
C VAL A 63 28.04 -25.69 -7.07
N PHE A 64 27.42 -26.83 -7.34
CA PHE A 64 25.99 -27.02 -7.09
C PHE A 64 25.67 -26.99 -5.60
N VAL A 65 26.46 -27.63 -4.73
CA VAL A 65 26.23 -27.62 -3.27
C VAL A 65 26.50 -26.25 -2.66
N VAL A 66 27.52 -25.51 -3.12
CA VAL A 66 27.79 -24.14 -2.65
C VAL A 66 26.74 -23.16 -3.19
N ALA A 67 26.28 -23.29 -4.43
CA ALA A 67 25.16 -22.52 -4.97
C ALA A 67 23.84 -22.86 -4.27
N LEU A 68 23.61 -24.13 -3.90
CA LEU A 68 22.47 -24.56 -3.12
C LEU A 68 22.58 -24.00 -1.69
N HIS A 69 23.74 -24.05 -1.03
CA HIS A 69 23.94 -23.46 0.30
C HIS A 69 23.88 -21.93 0.30
N LEU A 70 24.38 -21.24 -0.73
CA LEU A 70 24.25 -19.79 -0.88
C LEU A 70 22.82 -19.36 -1.26
N SER A 71 22.06 -20.22 -1.94
CA SER A 71 20.63 -20.00 -2.21
C SER A 71 19.76 -20.33 -0.99
N ILE A 72 20.14 -21.35 -0.21
CA ILE A 72 19.46 -21.73 1.04
C ILE A 72 19.79 -20.74 2.17
N SER A 73 20.95 -20.08 2.15
CA SER A 73 21.35 -19.08 3.15
C SER A 73 20.97 -17.63 2.77
N ARG A 74 20.24 -17.41 1.68
CA ARG A 74 19.62 -16.11 1.34
C ARG A 74 18.15 -16.00 1.72
N ASN A 75 17.55 -17.07 2.26
CA ASN A 75 16.20 -17.07 2.81
C ASN A 75 16.21 -17.60 4.24
N ALA A 76 17.04 -17.00 5.11
CA ALA A 76 16.61 -16.91 6.50
C ALA A 76 15.53 -15.83 6.51
N ASP A 77 14.30 -16.26 6.25
CA ASP A 77 13.09 -15.44 6.25
C ASP A 77 13.04 -14.64 7.56
N VAL A 78 13.23 -13.32 7.46
CA VAL A 78 12.84 -12.38 8.54
C VAL A 78 11.29 -12.36 8.71
N TYR A 79 10.60 -13.19 7.92
CA TYR A 79 9.20 -13.59 7.98
C TYR A 79 8.95 -14.91 8.73
N GLU A 80 9.92 -15.47 9.48
CA GLU A 80 9.60 -16.45 10.51
C GLU A 80 8.64 -15.82 11.54
N THR A 81 7.42 -16.33 11.54
CA THR A 81 6.23 -15.77 12.16
C THR A 81 6.24 -15.97 13.67
N THR A 82 6.58 -14.93 14.43
CA THR A 82 5.93 -14.72 15.73
C THR A 82 4.53 -14.16 15.47
N PRO A 83 3.45 -14.78 16.01
CA PRO A 83 2.09 -14.34 15.71
C PRO A 83 1.89 -12.93 16.26
N PHE A 84 1.56 -11.99 15.36
CA PHE A 84 1.13 -10.62 15.64
C PHE A 84 -0.28 -10.62 16.25
N CYS A 85 -0.53 -11.45 17.26
CA CYS A 85 -1.89 -11.78 17.71
C CYS A 85 -2.06 -11.50 19.20
N SER A 86 -3.21 -10.92 19.55
CA SER A 86 -3.64 -10.87 20.95
C SER A 86 -3.83 -12.30 21.50
N PRO A 87 -3.83 -12.51 22.83
CA PRO A 87 -4.09 -13.82 23.44
C PRO A 87 -5.44 -14.45 23.05
N GLY A 88 -6.37 -13.67 22.48
CA GLY A 88 -7.65 -14.14 21.93
C GLY A 88 -7.62 -14.52 20.44
N GLY A 89 -6.45 -14.52 19.79
CA GLY A 89 -6.28 -14.95 18.39
C GLY A 89 -6.60 -13.86 17.35
N THR A 90 -6.78 -12.60 17.75
CA THR A 90 -6.94 -11.49 16.79
C THR A 90 -5.56 -11.07 16.30
N CYS A 91 -5.25 -11.42 15.05
CA CYS A 91 -4.00 -11.05 14.39
C CYS A 91 -4.24 -9.87 13.43
N GLY A 92 -3.52 -8.76 13.58
CA GLY A 92 -3.56 -7.63 12.62
C GLY A 92 -3.74 -6.27 13.27
N GLU A 93 -3.47 -5.22 12.50
CA GLU A 93 -3.73 -3.83 12.91
C GLU A 93 -5.24 -3.61 12.99
N GLU A 94 -5.70 -2.93 14.04
CA GLU A 94 -7.11 -2.56 14.18
C GLU A 94 -7.42 -1.38 13.26
N SER A 95 -8.49 -1.50 12.46
CA SER A 95 -8.85 -0.51 11.43
C SER A 95 -9.14 0.89 12.00
N ASP A 96 -9.61 0.95 13.22
CA ASP A 96 -10.05 2.15 13.95
C ASP A 96 -9.01 2.66 14.95
N ARG A 97 -7.80 2.07 14.99
CA ARG A 97 -6.70 2.56 15.81
C ARG A 97 -5.53 3.02 14.95
N PRO A 98 -4.90 4.17 15.26
CA PRO A 98 -3.71 4.63 14.56
C PRO A 98 -2.60 3.57 14.60
N SER A 99 -2.10 3.18 13.44
CA SER A 99 -0.93 2.30 13.30
C SER A 99 -0.08 2.77 12.11
N PRO A 100 1.25 2.94 12.27
CA PRO A 100 2.11 3.17 11.12
C PRO A 100 2.13 1.92 10.24
N ARG A 101 2.58 2.04 8.98
CA ARG A 101 2.82 0.85 8.15
C ARG A 101 3.72 -0.14 8.90
N THR A 102 3.28 -1.39 9.02
CA THR A 102 4.08 -2.46 9.63
C THR A 102 4.66 -3.38 8.56
N LYS A 103 5.61 -4.24 8.94
CA LYS A 103 6.08 -5.33 8.08
C LYS A 103 4.97 -6.33 7.69
N TYR A 104 3.87 -6.36 8.44
CA TYR A 104 2.72 -7.23 8.20
C TYR A 104 1.68 -6.59 7.27
N SER A 105 1.54 -5.27 7.33
CA SER A 105 0.68 -4.51 6.41
C SER A 105 1.40 -4.00 5.16
N ALA A 106 2.69 -4.34 5.02
CA ALA A 106 3.48 -4.16 3.83
C ALA A 106 3.64 -5.47 3.03
N LYS A 107 3.55 -5.39 1.69
CA LYS A 107 3.72 -6.48 0.73
C LYS A 107 5.18 -6.80 0.43
N SER A 108 6.09 -5.90 0.75
CA SER A 108 7.54 -6.06 0.55
C SER A 108 8.30 -5.06 1.42
N GLN A 109 9.59 -5.33 1.65
CA GLN A 109 10.50 -4.38 2.31
C GLN A 109 10.54 -3.04 1.56
N TRP A 110 10.55 -3.08 0.22
CA TRP A 110 10.53 -1.87 -0.60
C TRP A 110 9.29 -1.02 -0.32
N GLN A 111 8.11 -1.63 -0.23
CA GLN A 111 6.88 -0.91 0.05
C GLN A 111 6.91 -0.29 1.46
N TYR A 112 7.39 -1.05 2.45
CA TYR A 112 7.56 -0.57 3.82
C TYR A 112 8.47 0.67 3.86
N ASP A 113 9.66 0.59 3.29
CA ASP A 113 10.62 1.69 3.28
C ASP A 113 10.10 2.90 2.48
N SER A 114 9.43 2.65 1.36
CA SER A 114 8.91 3.71 0.49
C SER A 114 7.75 4.45 1.15
N TRP A 115 6.93 3.77 1.95
CA TRP A 115 5.86 4.39 2.73
C TRP A 115 6.40 5.45 3.70
N PHE A 116 7.42 5.14 4.50
CA PHE A 116 8.00 6.11 5.43
C PHE A 116 8.71 7.26 4.70
N LYS A 117 9.43 6.96 3.63
CA LYS A 117 10.08 7.99 2.79
C LYS A 117 9.06 8.94 2.19
N PHE A 118 7.95 8.41 1.68
CA PHE A 118 6.93 9.24 1.07
C PHE A 118 6.12 10.03 2.10
N HIS A 119 5.81 9.44 3.27
CA HIS A 119 5.22 10.18 4.40
C HIS A 119 6.06 11.41 4.78
N ALA A 120 7.39 11.25 4.88
CA ALA A 120 8.29 12.38 5.15
C ALA A 120 8.23 13.47 4.05
N LYS A 121 8.08 13.08 2.77
CA LYS A 121 7.88 14.04 1.68
C LYS A 121 6.55 14.77 1.81
N LEU A 122 5.46 14.06 2.12
CA LEU A 122 4.14 14.67 2.32
C LEU A 122 4.14 15.65 3.51
N ASN A 123 4.90 15.36 4.57
CA ASN A 123 5.12 16.31 5.65
C ASN A 123 5.80 17.59 5.18
N ALA A 124 6.83 17.49 4.33
CA ALA A 124 7.48 18.67 3.74
C ALA A 124 6.50 19.45 2.84
N SER A 125 5.74 18.76 1.99
CA SER A 125 4.71 19.39 1.14
C SER A 125 3.62 20.09 1.95
N ALA A 126 3.20 19.53 3.09
CA ALA A 126 2.24 20.18 3.98
C ALA A 126 2.81 21.49 4.57
N VAL A 127 4.08 21.51 4.94
CA VAL A 127 4.76 22.74 5.43
C VAL A 127 4.86 23.80 4.34
N GLU A 128 5.27 23.41 3.12
CA GLU A 128 5.34 24.31 1.97
C GLU A 128 3.96 24.87 1.62
N PHE A 129 2.94 24.03 1.64
CA PHE A 129 1.56 24.42 1.40
C PHE A 129 1.03 25.38 2.48
N ALA A 130 1.28 25.11 3.75
CA ALA A 130 0.92 26.00 4.85
C ALA A 130 1.56 27.39 4.70
N ALA A 131 2.82 27.44 4.27
CA ALA A 131 3.50 28.70 3.98
C ALA A 131 2.88 29.45 2.79
N SER A 132 2.50 28.74 1.71
CA SER A 132 1.94 29.36 0.52
C SER A 132 0.57 30.00 0.78
N ILE A 133 -0.32 29.32 1.50
CA ILE A 133 -1.64 29.88 1.85
C ILE A 133 -1.55 31.04 2.84
N THR A 134 -0.56 31.04 3.74
CA THR A 134 -0.33 32.16 4.68
C THR A 134 0.20 33.40 3.94
N SER A 135 1.16 33.22 3.03
CA SER A 135 1.72 34.33 2.25
C SER A 135 0.70 35.00 1.33
N THR A 136 -0.26 34.23 0.82
CA THR A 136 -1.37 34.75 0.00
C THR A 136 -2.26 35.67 0.83
N PHE A 137 -2.54 35.30 2.08
CA PHE A 137 -3.30 36.13 3.01
C PHE A 137 -2.58 37.46 3.32
N ASP A 138 -1.30 37.40 3.69
CA ASP A 138 -0.52 38.59 4.04
C ASP A 138 -0.42 39.60 2.88
N ASN A 139 -0.29 39.13 1.64
CA ASN A 139 -0.21 39.99 0.46
C ASN A 139 -1.54 40.71 0.17
N ASN A 140 -2.68 40.04 0.38
CA ASN A 140 -4.00 40.65 0.20
C ASN A 140 -4.25 41.77 1.23
N VAL A 141 -3.82 41.56 2.48
CA VAL A 141 -3.90 42.57 3.56
C VAL A 141 -3.00 43.78 3.26
N ARG A 142 -1.76 43.53 2.81
CA ARG A 142 -0.79 44.61 2.52
C ARG A 142 -1.18 45.51 1.35
N ASN A 143 -1.92 44.98 0.37
CA ASN A 143 -2.36 45.73 -0.81
C ASN A 143 -3.63 46.58 -0.56
N GLY A 144 -3.99 46.83 0.70
CA GLY A 144 -5.09 47.73 1.05
C GLY A 144 -6.48 47.13 0.86
N GLY A 145 -6.58 45.79 0.74
CA GLY A 145 -7.87 45.10 0.84
C GLY A 145 -8.47 45.34 2.22
N VAL A 146 -9.62 46.03 2.26
CA VAL A 146 -10.38 46.21 3.50
C VAL A 146 -10.75 44.84 4.05
N GLN A 147 -10.53 44.64 5.34
CA GLN A 147 -10.97 43.46 6.08
C GLN A 147 -12.50 43.55 6.25
N THR A 148 -13.23 43.11 5.23
CA THR A 148 -14.69 42.96 5.27
C THR A 148 -15.03 41.53 4.88
N ASP A 149 -15.69 40.85 5.83
CA ASP A 149 -16.59 39.71 5.68
C ASP A 149 -16.24 38.63 4.64
N ASP A 150 -15.85 37.44 5.12
CA ASP A 150 -15.95 36.07 4.55
C ASP A 150 -15.39 35.78 3.12
N ASP A 151 -15.56 36.69 2.17
CA ASP A 151 -15.38 36.52 0.71
C ASP A 151 -13.92 36.61 0.23
N THR A 152 -12.96 36.90 1.14
CA THR A 152 -11.52 36.98 0.83
C THR A 152 -10.68 35.91 1.51
N GLN A 153 -11.31 35.01 2.28
CA GLN A 153 -10.60 34.03 3.08
C GLN A 153 -10.32 32.79 2.23
N VAL A 154 -9.01 32.51 2.05
CA VAL A 154 -8.53 31.33 1.32
C VAL A 154 -9.23 30.07 1.84
N SER A 155 -9.71 29.24 0.91
CA SER A 155 -10.32 27.94 1.19
C SER A 155 -9.37 26.82 0.77
N PRO A 156 -8.41 26.40 1.64
CA PRO A 156 -7.53 25.28 1.36
C PRO A 156 -8.34 24.01 1.11
N LEU A 157 -7.99 23.26 0.06
CA LEU A 157 -8.58 21.96 -0.23
C LEU A 157 -7.55 20.85 0.00
N ILE A 158 -7.81 19.99 0.96
CA ILE A 158 -6.90 18.93 1.39
C ILE A 158 -7.51 17.58 0.98
N LEU A 159 -6.87 16.89 0.04
CA LEU A 159 -7.22 15.55 -0.38
C LEU A 159 -6.48 14.52 0.49
N LEU A 160 -7.23 13.67 1.19
CA LEU A 160 -6.71 12.63 2.09
C LEU A 160 -7.13 11.26 1.60
N GLY A 161 -6.21 10.29 1.58
CA GLY A 161 -6.61 8.94 1.22
C GLY A 161 -5.47 7.99 0.90
N ASP A 162 -5.77 7.07 -0.02
CA ASP A 162 -4.87 6.00 -0.46
C ASP A 162 -4.30 6.23 -1.87
N SER A 163 -4.10 5.15 -2.65
CA SER A 163 -3.57 5.21 -4.01
C SER A 163 -4.48 5.94 -4.98
N ILE A 164 -5.80 5.94 -4.76
CA ILE A 164 -6.74 6.70 -5.59
C ILE A 164 -6.56 8.21 -5.34
N THR A 165 -6.19 8.61 -4.13
CA THR A 165 -5.88 10.02 -3.84
C THR A 165 -4.46 10.37 -4.29
N GLU A 166 -3.49 9.48 -4.09
CA GLU A 166 -2.10 9.71 -4.50
C GLU A 166 -1.97 9.86 -6.02
N SER A 167 -2.78 9.16 -6.82
CA SER A 167 -2.71 9.22 -8.29
C SER A 167 -2.92 10.63 -8.85
N TYR A 168 -3.53 11.57 -8.10
CA TYR A 168 -3.55 13.00 -8.47
C TYR A 168 -2.16 13.62 -8.58
N LEU A 169 -1.16 13.08 -7.87
CA LEU A 169 0.26 13.46 -7.99
C LEU A 169 0.97 12.72 -9.13
N GLY A 170 0.29 11.80 -9.82
CA GLY A 170 0.88 10.95 -10.84
C GLY A 170 1.79 9.86 -10.27
N THR A 171 1.71 9.56 -8.97
CA THR A 171 2.65 8.67 -8.27
C THR A 171 2.00 7.46 -7.59
N GLU A 172 2.84 6.47 -7.27
CA GLU A 172 2.56 5.39 -6.32
C GLU A 172 3.76 5.25 -5.35
N TYR A 173 3.52 5.36 -4.04
CA TYR A 173 4.57 5.52 -3.01
C TYR A 173 5.57 6.63 -3.33
N GLY A 174 5.11 7.72 -3.94
CA GLY A 174 5.93 8.88 -4.31
C GLY A 174 6.84 8.68 -5.51
N LEU A 175 6.67 7.59 -6.28
CA LEU A 175 7.34 7.37 -7.55
C LEU A 175 6.38 7.59 -8.72
N PRO A 176 6.77 8.32 -9.77
CA PRO A 176 5.93 8.52 -10.94
C PRO A 176 5.53 7.19 -11.59
N LEU A 177 4.25 7.05 -11.92
CA LEU A 177 3.73 5.92 -12.70
C LEU A 177 3.07 6.42 -13.99
N LYS A 178 3.46 5.82 -15.11
CA LYS A 178 2.93 6.19 -16.43
C LYS A 178 1.40 6.11 -16.51
N LYS A 179 0.77 5.14 -15.85
CA LYS A 179 -0.70 5.02 -15.84
C LYS A 179 -1.42 6.18 -15.13
N PHE A 180 -0.70 7.00 -14.36
CA PHE A 180 -1.23 8.12 -13.59
C PHE A 180 -0.74 9.49 -14.09
N SER A 181 0.10 9.56 -15.14
CA SER A 181 0.72 10.82 -15.58
C SER A 181 -0.33 11.90 -15.89
N ASP A 182 -1.40 11.50 -16.58
CA ASP A 182 -2.39 12.41 -17.13
C ASP A 182 -3.42 12.85 -16.06
N ILE A 183 -3.41 12.24 -14.88
CA ILE A 183 -4.30 12.58 -13.76
C ILE A 183 -3.85 13.90 -13.10
N THR A 184 -2.56 14.23 -13.17
CA THR A 184 -2.02 15.49 -12.64
C THR A 184 -2.63 16.72 -13.30
N ASP A 185 -3.02 16.61 -14.58
CA ASP A 185 -3.70 17.68 -15.29
C ASP A 185 -5.15 17.84 -14.83
N VAL A 186 -5.82 16.74 -14.44
CA VAL A 186 -7.16 16.78 -13.84
C VAL A 186 -7.13 17.53 -12.52
N LEU A 187 -6.15 17.26 -11.65
CA LEU A 187 -5.96 18.00 -10.39
C LEU A 187 -5.87 19.51 -10.66
N ARG A 188 -5.00 19.90 -11.60
CA ARG A 188 -4.71 21.30 -11.91
C ARG A 188 -5.92 22.04 -12.51
N GLN A 189 -6.71 21.35 -13.33
CA GLN A 189 -7.86 21.94 -14.01
C GLN A 189 -9.09 21.99 -13.12
N ALA A 190 -9.40 20.90 -12.42
CA ALA A 190 -10.68 20.76 -11.75
C ALA A 190 -10.71 21.46 -10.38
N TYR A 191 -9.59 21.45 -9.65
CA TYR A 191 -9.47 22.15 -8.36
C TYR A 191 -8.76 23.50 -8.47
N SER A 192 -8.72 24.12 -9.66
CA SER A 192 -8.03 25.40 -9.90
C SER A 192 -8.52 26.55 -9.03
N ASP A 193 -9.79 26.51 -8.59
CA ASP A 193 -10.40 27.50 -7.69
C ASP A 193 -9.89 27.40 -6.24
N TYR A 194 -9.19 26.32 -5.88
CA TYR A 194 -8.75 26.05 -4.51
C TYR A 194 -7.24 25.82 -4.45
N PRO A 195 -6.51 26.45 -3.52
CA PRO A 195 -5.18 25.97 -3.15
C PRO A 195 -5.32 24.53 -2.65
N THR A 196 -4.72 23.59 -3.39
CA THR A 196 -4.96 22.16 -3.16
C THR A 196 -3.70 21.46 -2.66
N LEU A 197 -3.84 20.64 -1.63
CA LEU A 197 -2.82 19.77 -1.06
C LEU A 197 -3.26 18.32 -1.14
N VAL A 198 -2.43 17.45 -1.71
CA VAL A 198 -2.71 16.00 -1.82
C VAL A 198 -1.86 15.22 -0.84
N LEU A 199 -2.50 14.49 0.08
CA LEU A 199 -1.87 13.67 1.12
C LEU A 199 -2.38 12.23 1.07
N GLY A 200 -2.44 11.69 -0.15
CA GLY A 200 -2.71 10.28 -0.41
C GLY A 200 -1.44 9.44 -0.34
N VAL A 201 -1.52 8.23 0.22
CA VAL A 201 -0.41 7.27 0.17
C VAL A 201 -0.92 5.90 -0.28
N SER A 202 -0.31 5.38 -1.33
CA SER A 202 -0.70 4.12 -1.93
C SER A 202 -0.74 2.97 -0.93
N GLY A 203 -1.76 2.12 -1.07
CA GLY A 203 -1.97 0.99 -0.17
C GLY A 203 -2.34 1.37 1.26
N ASP A 204 -2.56 2.65 1.60
CA ASP A 204 -3.07 3.04 2.91
C ASP A 204 -4.41 2.42 3.22
N GLN A 205 -4.50 2.03 4.47
CA GLN A 205 -5.70 1.57 5.14
C GLN A 205 -6.05 2.65 6.16
N THR A 206 -7.24 2.59 6.74
CA THR A 206 -7.74 3.60 7.69
C THR A 206 -6.77 3.86 8.86
N GLN A 207 -6.19 2.80 9.45
CA GLN A 207 -5.22 2.93 10.55
C GLN A 207 -3.94 3.68 10.16
N HIS A 208 -3.51 3.55 8.91
CA HIS A 208 -2.31 4.21 8.39
C HIS A 208 -2.56 5.71 8.22
N LEU A 209 -3.72 6.07 7.63
CA LEU A 209 -4.11 7.47 7.52
C LEU A 209 -4.31 8.10 8.90
N LEU A 210 -5.00 7.43 9.83
CA LEU A 210 -5.13 7.87 11.22
C LEU A 210 -3.77 8.17 11.86
N TRP A 211 -2.81 7.26 11.68
CA TRP A 211 -1.46 7.48 12.20
C TRP A 211 -0.77 8.67 11.54
N ARG A 212 -0.86 8.81 10.22
CA ARG A 212 -0.25 9.95 9.51
C ARG A 212 -0.81 11.28 9.98
N LEU A 213 -2.12 11.38 10.18
CA LEU A 213 -2.79 12.58 10.70
C LEU A 213 -2.34 12.95 12.12
N GLN A 214 -1.85 11.98 12.90
CA GLN A 214 -1.29 12.20 14.25
C GLN A 214 0.23 12.43 14.24
N ASN A 215 0.89 12.10 13.14
CA ASN A 215 2.35 12.10 13.01
C ASN A 215 2.81 12.97 11.82
N GLY A 216 2.11 14.10 11.64
CA GLY A 216 2.33 15.08 10.59
C GLY A 216 1.12 15.23 9.68
N ASN A 217 1.35 15.63 8.42
CA ASN A 217 0.36 15.82 7.35
C ASN A 217 -0.69 16.92 7.58
N ILE A 218 -1.08 17.24 8.81
CA ILE A 218 -2.00 18.35 9.12
C ILE A 218 -1.31 19.42 9.96
N LEU A 219 -1.58 20.69 9.67
CA LEU A 219 -0.94 21.85 10.30
C LEU A 219 -1.96 22.94 10.65
N PRO A 220 -1.72 23.74 11.71
CA PRO A 220 -2.62 24.80 12.20
C PRO A 220 -3.16 25.74 11.11
N GLN A 221 -2.34 26.08 10.11
CA GLN A 221 -2.68 27.02 9.04
C GLN A 221 -3.92 26.61 8.23
N PHE A 222 -4.21 25.30 8.16
CA PHE A 222 -5.43 24.80 7.54
C PHE A 222 -6.33 24.02 8.51
N THR A 223 -5.84 23.48 9.63
CA THR A 223 -6.72 22.86 10.64
C THR A 223 -7.54 23.90 11.41
N ASP A 224 -6.98 25.08 11.69
CA ASP A 224 -7.67 26.14 12.43
C ASP A 224 -8.46 27.08 11.51
N ASN A 225 -8.27 26.97 10.19
CA ASN A 225 -9.04 27.73 9.20
C ASN A 225 -10.44 27.09 9.00
N PRO A 226 -11.54 27.80 9.30
CA PRO A 226 -12.90 27.29 9.15
C PRO A 226 -13.32 27.07 7.69
N ASN A 227 -12.62 27.68 6.72
CA ASN A 227 -12.92 27.57 5.29
C ASN A 227 -12.15 26.43 4.62
N SER A 228 -11.30 25.70 5.36
CA SER A 228 -10.64 24.51 4.82
C SER A 228 -11.64 23.41 4.49
N ILE A 229 -11.38 22.73 3.38
CA ILE A 229 -12.17 21.63 2.83
C ILE A 229 -11.31 20.38 2.87
N TYR A 230 -11.78 19.33 3.54
CA TYR A 230 -11.09 18.04 3.65
C TYR A 230 -11.86 17.00 2.87
N VAL A 231 -11.30 16.48 1.78
CA VAL A 231 -11.93 15.42 0.98
C VAL A 231 -11.24 14.11 1.31
N VAL A 232 -11.98 13.11 1.78
CA VAL A 232 -11.44 11.85 2.29
C VAL A 232 -11.96 10.67 1.46
N LEU A 233 -11.05 9.89 0.88
CA LEU A 233 -11.36 8.60 0.27
C LEU A 233 -10.39 7.54 0.79
N ILE A 234 -10.89 6.64 1.63
CA ILE A 234 -10.07 5.62 2.31
C ILE A 234 -10.92 4.38 2.63
N GLY A 235 -10.27 3.24 2.84
CA GLY A 235 -10.93 2.00 3.32
C GLY A 235 -10.93 0.87 2.30
N THR A 236 -10.73 1.15 1.01
CA THR A 236 -10.72 0.09 -0.02
C THR A 236 -9.60 -0.92 0.21
N ASN A 237 -8.45 -0.47 0.71
CA ASN A 237 -7.33 -1.35 1.04
C ASN A 237 -7.53 -2.13 2.34
N ASN A 238 -8.40 -1.71 3.26
CA ASN A 238 -8.77 -2.52 4.42
C ASN A 238 -9.48 -3.80 3.92
N LEU A 239 -10.42 -3.65 2.97
CA LEU A 239 -11.05 -4.79 2.30
C LEU A 239 -10.01 -5.64 1.54
N GLY A 240 -9.13 -4.98 0.77
CA GLY A 240 -8.07 -5.64 0.00
C GLY A 240 -6.98 -6.33 0.84
N ALA A 241 -6.82 -5.95 2.11
CA ALA A 241 -5.94 -6.60 3.08
C ALA A 241 -6.65 -7.70 3.89
N GLY A 242 -7.97 -7.80 3.73
CA GLY A 242 -8.74 -8.83 4.39
C GLY A 242 -9.34 -8.43 5.74
N GLN A 243 -9.75 -7.17 5.94
CA GLN A 243 -10.55 -6.70 7.08
C GLN A 243 -12.06 -6.60 6.78
N LEU A 244 -12.94 -6.87 7.77
CA LEU A 244 -14.37 -7.10 7.50
C LEU A 244 -15.00 -5.79 7.03
N PRO A 245 -16.09 -5.82 6.24
CA PRO A 245 -16.77 -4.58 5.86
C PRO A 245 -17.10 -3.71 7.08
N GLU A 246 -17.53 -4.33 8.17
CA GLU A 246 -17.78 -3.62 9.44
C GLU A 246 -16.50 -3.01 10.02
N ASP A 247 -15.37 -3.72 10.01
CA ASP A 247 -14.09 -3.17 10.48
C ASP A 247 -13.62 -2.01 9.61
N ALA A 248 -13.70 -2.16 8.28
CA ALA A 248 -13.36 -1.09 7.35
C ALA A 248 -14.26 0.14 7.59
N ALA A 249 -15.57 -0.04 7.77
CA ALA A 249 -16.50 1.04 8.10
C ALA A 249 -16.13 1.72 9.43
N ARG A 250 -15.84 0.96 10.50
CA ARG A 250 -15.35 1.52 11.77
C ARG A 250 -14.09 2.36 11.59
N GLY A 251 -13.14 1.88 10.78
CA GLY A 251 -11.91 2.62 10.48
C GLY A 251 -12.16 3.92 9.74
N VAL A 252 -13.05 3.92 8.74
CA VAL A 252 -13.42 5.13 7.99
C VAL A 252 -14.10 6.14 8.92
N ILE A 253 -15.03 5.68 9.77
CA ILE A 253 -15.67 6.52 10.79
C ILE A 253 -14.63 7.08 11.78
N ALA A 254 -13.65 6.30 12.21
CA ALA A 254 -12.59 6.77 13.09
C ALA A 254 -11.74 7.89 12.44
N VAL A 255 -11.41 7.78 11.15
CA VAL A 255 -10.75 8.87 10.38
C VAL A 255 -11.62 10.13 10.39
N ALA A 256 -12.91 10.00 10.08
CA ALA A 256 -13.84 11.12 10.04
C ALA A 256 -14.00 11.79 11.42
N THR A 257 -14.15 10.99 12.48
CA THR A 257 -14.21 11.48 13.87
C THR A 257 -12.94 12.22 14.25
N TYR A 258 -11.76 11.65 13.97
CA TYR A 258 -10.49 12.31 14.25
C TYR A 258 -10.42 13.68 13.57
N LEU A 259 -10.76 13.77 12.28
CA LEU A 259 -10.77 15.05 11.56
C LEU A 259 -11.75 16.04 12.21
N LEU A 260 -12.99 15.64 12.47
CA LEU A 260 -14.00 16.52 13.07
C LEU A 260 -13.62 17.04 14.45
N GLU A 261 -12.79 16.32 15.20
CA GLU A 261 -12.26 16.73 16.50
C GLU A 261 -11.05 17.66 16.40
N HIS A 262 -10.28 17.59 15.30
CA HIS A 262 -8.99 18.28 15.16
C HIS A 262 -8.97 19.38 14.09
N VAL A 263 -10.02 19.53 13.29
CA VAL A 263 -10.13 20.58 12.25
C VAL A 263 -11.39 21.41 12.43
N LYS A 264 -11.32 22.71 12.07
CA LYS A 264 -12.45 23.65 12.05
C LYS A 264 -13.25 23.60 10.75
N GLY A 265 -12.59 23.22 9.66
CA GLY A 265 -13.17 23.12 8.32
C GLY A 265 -14.26 22.06 8.14
N ARG A 266 -14.69 21.92 6.89
CA ARG A 266 -15.69 20.93 6.44
C ARG A 266 -15.03 19.66 5.93
N VAL A 267 -15.64 18.51 6.21
CA VAL A 267 -15.19 17.18 5.80
C VAL A 267 -16.16 16.59 4.78
N PHE A 268 -15.67 16.23 3.62
CA PHE A 268 -16.38 15.54 2.56
C PHE A 268 -15.85 14.12 2.49
N LEU A 269 -16.60 13.18 3.06
CA LEU A 269 -16.22 11.78 3.12
C LEU A 269 -16.79 11.07 1.90
N LEU A 270 -15.95 10.58 0.99
CA LEU A 270 -16.40 9.78 -0.12
C LEU A 270 -16.73 8.37 0.34
N GLU A 271 -17.78 7.82 -0.24
CA GLU A 271 -18.00 6.38 -0.21
C GLU A 271 -16.89 5.61 -0.91
N ILE A 272 -16.68 4.35 -0.51
CA ILE A 272 -15.73 3.49 -1.20
C ILE A 272 -16.23 3.25 -2.62
N LEU A 273 -15.39 3.56 -3.60
CA LEU A 273 -15.71 3.36 -5.02
C LEU A 273 -15.88 1.86 -5.36
N PRO A 274 -16.67 1.54 -6.39
CA PRO A 274 -16.73 0.21 -6.97
C PRO A 274 -15.35 -0.36 -7.31
N ARG A 275 -15.16 -1.66 -7.12
CA ARG A 275 -13.91 -2.36 -7.51
C ARG A 275 -14.16 -3.81 -7.92
N GLY A 276 -13.37 -4.28 -8.88
CA GLY A 276 -13.51 -5.57 -9.56
C GLY A 276 -12.20 -6.35 -9.70
N ASP A 277 -11.30 -6.25 -8.72
CA ASP A 277 -9.99 -6.90 -8.74
C ASP A 277 -10.03 -8.40 -8.34
N SER A 278 -10.83 -9.17 -9.09
CA SER A 278 -11.10 -10.59 -8.84
C SER A 278 -9.85 -11.46 -8.75
N PHE A 279 -8.80 -11.14 -9.52
CA PHE A 279 -7.50 -11.83 -9.47
C PHE A 279 -6.81 -11.76 -8.10
N ARG A 280 -7.23 -10.86 -7.20
CA ARG A 280 -6.70 -10.76 -5.84
C ARG A 280 -7.46 -11.61 -4.83
N LEU A 281 -8.65 -12.10 -5.17
CA LEU A 281 -9.53 -12.80 -4.23
C LEU A 281 -8.91 -14.11 -3.75
N GLU A 282 -8.19 -14.84 -4.62
CA GLU A 282 -7.46 -16.06 -4.25
C GLU A 282 -6.43 -15.83 -3.14
N ARG A 283 -5.72 -14.70 -3.16
CA ARG A 283 -4.65 -14.41 -2.18
C ARG A 283 -5.17 -14.05 -0.79
N ILE A 284 -6.45 -13.69 -0.66
CA ILE A 284 -7.07 -13.24 0.60
C ILE A 284 -7.93 -14.37 1.22
N CYS A 285 -8.05 -15.51 0.54
CA CYS A 285 -8.77 -16.70 0.99
C CYS A 285 -7.76 -17.83 1.29
N PRO A 286 -7.62 -18.27 2.55
CA PRO A 286 -8.23 -17.78 3.81
C PRO A 286 -7.60 -16.46 4.35
N PRO A 287 -8.29 -15.69 5.23
CA PRO A 287 -9.53 -16.01 5.95
C PRO A 287 -10.84 -15.59 5.26
N ARG A 288 -10.77 -15.01 4.05
CA ARG A 288 -11.94 -14.43 3.35
C ARG A 288 -12.47 -15.27 2.22
N CYS A 289 -12.78 -16.50 2.57
CA CYS A 289 -13.46 -17.39 1.67
C CYS A 289 -14.97 -17.27 1.83
N SER A 290 -15.72 -17.57 0.78
CA SER A 290 -17.16 -17.84 0.85
C SER A 290 -17.42 -18.88 1.94
N LYS A 291 -18.42 -18.60 2.80
CA LYS A 291 -18.78 -19.41 3.97
C LYS A 291 -19.07 -20.88 3.66
N ASN A 292 -19.42 -21.20 2.41
CA ASN A 292 -19.96 -22.51 2.05
C ASN A 292 -18.97 -23.39 1.26
N SER A 293 -17.78 -22.92 0.90
CA SER A 293 -16.94 -23.68 -0.04
C SER A 293 -15.42 -23.51 0.09
N ASN A 294 -14.91 -22.70 1.03
CA ASN A 294 -13.48 -22.30 1.06
C ASN A 294 -12.99 -21.71 -0.29
N GLN A 295 -13.89 -21.24 -1.14
CA GLN A 295 -13.56 -20.58 -2.39
C GLN A 295 -13.43 -19.07 -2.13
N PRO A 296 -12.58 -18.37 -2.88
CA PRO A 296 -12.53 -16.91 -2.85
C PRO A 296 -13.90 -16.29 -3.08
N PHE A 297 -14.11 -15.06 -2.60
CA PHE A 297 -15.28 -14.31 -3.02
C PHE A 297 -15.32 -14.19 -4.55
N LYS A 298 -16.52 -14.01 -5.11
CA LYS A 298 -16.69 -13.80 -6.56
C LYS A 298 -16.54 -12.33 -6.96
N SER A 299 -16.71 -11.42 -6.00
CA SER A 299 -16.71 -9.98 -6.19
C SER A 299 -16.40 -9.25 -4.89
N PHE A 300 -15.78 -8.08 -5.00
CA PHE A 300 -15.62 -7.12 -3.90
C PHE A 300 -16.85 -6.21 -3.72
N MET A 301 -17.72 -6.08 -4.72
CA MET A 301 -18.88 -5.19 -4.69
C MET A 301 -19.80 -5.44 -3.49
N PRO A 302 -20.13 -6.69 -3.09
CA PRO A 302 -20.91 -6.93 -1.88
C PRO A 302 -20.24 -6.43 -0.59
N ALA A 303 -18.90 -6.43 -0.54
CA ALA A 303 -18.16 -5.92 0.61
C ALA A 303 -18.12 -4.38 0.61
N VAL A 304 -17.88 -3.76 -0.55
CA VAL A 304 -17.95 -2.31 -0.75
C VAL A 304 -19.32 -1.78 -0.36
N ASN A 305 -20.40 -2.37 -0.91
CA ASN A 305 -21.77 -1.96 -0.60
C ASN A 305 -22.08 -2.04 0.90
N LYS A 306 -21.57 -3.05 1.60
CA LYS A 306 -21.75 -3.17 3.06
C LYS A 306 -21.03 -2.06 3.82
N VAL A 307 -19.82 -1.67 3.40
CA VAL A 307 -19.14 -0.51 4.00
C VAL A 307 -19.97 0.75 3.76
N ASN A 308 -20.35 1.02 2.51
CA ASN A 308 -21.09 2.22 2.15
C ASN A 308 -22.45 2.30 2.85
N MET A 309 -23.17 1.19 2.98
CA MET A 309 -24.40 1.12 3.79
C MET A 309 -24.14 1.53 5.26
N ALA A 310 -23.07 1.03 5.87
CA ALA A 310 -22.72 1.41 7.24
C ALA A 310 -22.32 2.89 7.35
N LEU A 311 -21.66 3.45 6.32
CA LEU A 311 -21.36 4.89 6.26
C LEU A 311 -22.64 5.73 6.14
N ARG A 312 -23.57 5.35 5.26
CA ARG A 312 -24.88 6.01 5.10
C ARG A 312 -25.69 6.01 6.40
N GLU A 313 -25.55 4.97 7.23
CA GLU A 313 -26.19 4.91 8.55
C GLU A 313 -25.52 5.82 9.60
N ARG A 314 -24.18 5.88 9.62
CA ARG A 314 -23.41 6.49 10.72
C ARG A 314 -23.06 7.95 10.48
N VAL A 315 -22.76 8.34 9.24
CA VAL A 315 -22.33 9.71 8.92
C VAL A 315 -23.39 10.76 9.23
N PRO A 316 -24.70 10.53 9.04
CA PRO A 316 -25.72 11.49 9.46
C PRO A 316 -25.67 11.80 10.97
N GLN A 317 -25.43 10.79 11.81
CA GLN A 317 -25.29 10.96 13.26
C GLN A 317 -24.03 11.77 13.62
N LEU A 318 -22.92 11.51 12.91
CA LEU A 318 -21.70 12.32 13.05
C LEU A 318 -21.95 13.77 12.59
N SER A 319 -22.70 13.96 11.51
CA SER A 319 -23.03 15.29 10.98
C SER A 319 -23.84 16.09 11.99
N GLU A 320 -24.89 15.50 12.57
CA GLU A 320 -25.69 16.11 13.63
C GLU A 320 -24.83 16.49 14.85
N LYS A 321 -23.99 15.55 15.33
CA LYS A 321 -23.12 15.76 16.49
C LYS A 321 -22.09 16.89 16.28
N HIS A 322 -21.63 17.11 15.05
CA HIS A 322 -20.57 18.06 14.73
C HIS A 322 -21.05 19.29 13.95
N GLY A 323 -22.34 19.61 14.03
CA GLY A 323 -22.93 20.84 13.50
C GLY A 323 -22.95 20.91 11.97
N GLY A 324 -23.16 19.79 11.29
CA GLY A 324 -23.26 19.72 9.83
C GLY A 324 -21.92 19.79 9.10
N ARG A 325 -20.78 19.74 9.81
CA ARG A 325 -19.44 19.88 9.21
C ARG A 325 -18.97 18.66 8.40
N ILE A 326 -19.76 17.59 8.33
CA ILE A 326 -19.45 16.42 7.50
C ILE A 326 -20.60 16.10 6.54
N SER A 327 -20.23 15.82 5.30
CA SER A 327 -21.11 15.31 4.23
C SER A 327 -20.56 13.99 3.71
N LEU A 328 -21.43 12.99 3.55
CA LEU A 328 -21.13 11.77 2.82
C LEU A 328 -21.34 12.04 1.32
N VAL A 329 -20.40 11.63 0.48
CA VAL A 329 -20.43 11.90 -0.97
C VAL A 329 -20.44 10.57 -1.73
N ASP A 330 -21.52 10.29 -2.45
CA ASP A 330 -21.64 9.11 -3.30
C ASP A 330 -21.29 9.46 -4.76
N CYS A 331 -20.08 9.10 -5.18
CA CYS A 331 -19.63 9.22 -6.57
C CYS A 331 -19.57 7.87 -7.30
N SER A 332 -20.26 6.84 -6.80
CA SER A 332 -20.07 5.45 -7.25
C SER A 332 -20.77 5.13 -8.57
N ASP A 333 -21.88 5.79 -8.89
CA ASP A 333 -22.76 5.45 -10.03
C ASP A 333 -22.06 5.48 -11.40
N VAL A 334 -21.10 6.39 -11.60
CA VAL A 334 -20.36 6.49 -12.87
C VAL A 334 -19.39 5.33 -13.09
N PHE A 335 -18.99 4.65 -12.00
CA PHE A 335 -17.99 3.59 -12.00
C PHE A 335 -18.56 2.18 -12.07
N VAL A 336 -19.89 2.02 -12.01
CA VAL A 336 -20.53 0.73 -12.23
C VAL A 336 -20.87 0.53 -13.71
N THR A 337 -20.80 -0.70 -14.20
CA THR A 337 -21.23 -1.04 -15.56
C THR A 337 -22.74 -0.86 -15.73
N THR A 338 -23.17 -0.42 -16.91
CA THR A 338 -24.60 -0.34 -17.25
C THR A 338 -25.25 -1.72 -17.34
N SER A 339 -26.59 -1.80 -17.24
CA SER A 339 -27.34 -3.06 -17.25
C SER A 339 -27.08 -3.94 -18.49
N SER A 340 -26.67 -3.37 -19.62
CA SER A 340 -26.30 -4.11 -20.84
C SER A 340 -24.93 -4.79 -20.75
N GLN A 341 -24.03 -4.27 -19.91
CA GLN A 341 -22.70 -4.82 -19.65
C GLN A 341 -22.69 -5.87 -18.53
N LYS A 342 -23.70 -5.91 -17.64
CA LYS A 342 -23.81 -6.94 -16.59
C LYS A 342 -23.85 -8.39 -17.12
N ASN A 343 -24.20 -8.57 -18.40
CA ASN A 343 -24.19 -9.87 -19.06
C ASN A 343 -22.77 -10.41 -19.35
N SER A 344 -21.71 -9.59 -19.25
CA SER A 344 -20.31 -10.02 -19.37
C SER A 344 -19.70 -10.49 -18.04
N GLY A 345 -20.41 -10.32 -16.92
CA GLY A 345 -19.88 -10.58 -15.57
C GLY A 345 -18.97 -9.47 -15.04
N GLU A 346 -18.81 -8.36 -15.76
CA GLU A 346 -18.06 -7.18 -15.33
C GLU A 346 -18.98 -6.25 -14.52
N GLU A 347 -18.55 -5.85 -13.33
CA GLU A 347 -19.34 -5.00 -12.41
C GLU A 347 -18.83 -3.55 -12.34
N VAL A 348 -17.61 -3.32 -12.81
CA VAL A 348 -16.91 -2.03 -12.77
C VAL A 348 -16.65 -1.55 -14.19
N ASN A 349 -16.91 -0.27 -14.44
CA ASN A 349 -16.70 0.36 -15.73
C ASN A 349 -15.19 0.46 -16.06
N ALA A 350 -14.68 -0.50 -16.84
CA ALA A 350 -13.27 -0.56 -17.21
C ALA A 350 -12.77 0.62 -18.06
N ASN A 351 -13.67 1.36 -18.72
CA ASN A 351 -13.28 2.58 -19.43
C ASN A 351 -12.83 3.68 -18.47
N LEU A 352 -13.40 3.73 -17.26
CA LEU A 352 -13.02 4.69 -16.23
C LEU A 352 -12.03 4.09 -15.23
N MET A 353 -12.07 2.77 -15.00
CA MET A 353 -11.17 2.05 -14.08
C MET A 353 -10.49 0.87 -14.80
N PRO A 354 -9.41 1.11 -15.57
CA PRO A 354 -8.82 0.09 -16.44
C PRO A 354 -8.26 -1.14 -15.72
N ASP A 355 -7.90 -1.02 -14.44
CA ASP A 355 -7.47 -2.15 -13.59
C ASP A 355 -8.55 -2.57 -12.57
N HIS A 356 -9.78 -2.13 -12.81
CA HIS A 356 -10.97 -2.34 -11.96
C HIS A 356 -10.81 -1.84 -10.52
N LEU A 357 -9.89 -0.90 -10.26
CA LEU A 357 -9.68 -0.30 -8.95
C LEU A 357 -9.36 1.19 -9.02
N HIS A 358 -8.38 1.57 -9.85
CA HIS A 358 -7.90 2.94 -9.96
C HIS A 358 -8.60 3.64 -11.12
N PRO A 359 -9.26 4.79 -10.88
CA PRO A 359 -9.74 5.63 -11.96
C PRO A 359 -8.57 6.09 -12.86
N ASN A 360 -8.78 6.14 -14.16
CA ASN A 360 -7.89 6.86 -15.08
C ASN A 360 -8.20 8.37 -15.05
N ALA A 361 -7.62 9.15 -15.97
CA ALA A 361 -7.87 10.60 -16.03
C ALA A 361 -9.36 10.95 -16.21
N GLU A 362 -10.08 10.24 -17.07
CA GLU A 362 -11.52 10.46 -17.27
C GLU A 362 -12.33 10.09 -16.02
N GLY A 363 -11.99 8.97 -15.37
CA GLY A 363 -12.58 8.57 -14.10
C GLY A 363 -12.33 9.60 -12.98
N HIS A 364 -11.11 10.14 -12.89
CA HIS A 364 -10.79 11.22 -11.97
C HIS A 364 -11.54 12.52 -12.27
N HIS A 365 -11.77 12.83 -13.54
CA HIS A 365 -12.59 13.98 -13.92
C HIS A 365 -14.03 13.81 -13.43
N ALA A 366 -14.64 12.63 -13.65
CA ALA A 366 -15.99 12.32 -13.18
C ALA A 366 -16.10 12.36 -11.64
N MET A 367 -15.12 11.75 -10.94
CA MET A 367 -15.07 11.77 -9.47
C MET A 367 -14.91 13.20 -8.94
N THR A 368 -13.96 13.97 -9.48
CA THR A 368 -13.74 15.35 -9.05
C THR A 368 -14.98 16.21 -9.26
N LYS A 369 -15.65 16.06 -10.42
CA LYS A 369 -16.88 16.78 -10.69
C LYS A 369 -17.96 16.48 -9.65
N CYS A 370 -18.20 15.20 -9.33
CA CYS A 370 -19.15 14.80 -8.30
C CYS A 370 -18.83 15.43 -6.93
N VAL A 371 -17.54 15.40 -6.52
CA VAL A 371 -17.09 16.01 -5.27
C VAL A 371 -17.33 17.53 -5.27
N LEU A 372 -17.01 18.22 -6.37
CA LEU A 372 -17.19 19.66 -6.48
C LEU A 372 -18.66 20.09 -6.52
N ASP A 373 -19.53 19.31 -7.16
CA ASP A 373 -20.98 19.55 -7.16
C ASP A 373 -21.52 19.49 -5.71
N CYS A 374 -21.05 18.54 -4.90
CA CYS A 374 -21.37 18.46 -3.48
C CYS A 374 -20.78 19.64 -2.67
N ILE A 375 -19.52 20.04 -2.91
CA ILE A 375 -18.87 21.17 -2.21
C ILE A 375 -19.56 22.51 -2.51
N LYS A 376 -19.87 22.78 -3.78
CA LYS A 376 -20.35 24.08 -4.28
C LYS A 376 -21.86 24.20 -4.22
N GLU A 377 -22.59 23.13 -4.52
CA GLU A 377 -24.05 23.15 -4.72
C GLU A 377 -24.81 22.39 -3.63
N GLY A 378 -24.10 21.74 -2.69
CA GLY A 378 -24.72 20.89 -1.67
C GLY A 378 -25.35 19.62 -2.23
N LYS A 379 -25.03 19.25 -3.48
CA LYS A 379 -25.51 18.04 -4.16
C LYS A 379 -24.69 16.82 -3.74
N CYS A 380 -24.84 16.49 -2.47
CA CYS A 380 -24.43 15.23 -1.86
C CYS A 380 -25.70 14.39 -1.68
#